data_AF-A0A921KLK7-F1
#
_entry.id   AF-A0A921KLK7-F1
#
_cell.length_a   1.000
_cell.length_b   1.000
_cell.length_c   1.000
_cell.angle_alpha   90.00
_cell.angle_beta   90.00
_cell.angle_gamma   90.00
#
_symmetry.space_group_name_H-M   'P 1'
#
loop_
_entity.id
_entity.type
_entity.pdbx_description
1 polymer ?
#
loop_
_entity_poly.entity_id
_entity_poly.type
_entity_poly.pdbx_seq_one_letter_code
_entity_poly.pdbx_strand_id
1 'polypeptide(L)' 'MDQYEPPSGWNLPPGCFEGDPRAPWNAPDPWEGRSCGECRSCSECKLLDGTKVRVCTCDGCDLEEIDPEAPACEGFEDW' A
#
# COMPACT_ATOMS: atom_id res chain seq x y z
N MET A 1 -6.37 -30.61 -10.57
CA MET A 1 -7.82 -30.35 -10.67
C MET A 1 -7.96 -28.91 -11.12
N ASP A 2 -7.97 -28.70 -12.42
CA ASP A 2 -9.16 -28.70 -13.30
C ASP A 2 -9.60 -27.25 -13.50
N GLN A 3 -9.17 -26.74 -14.64
CA GLN A 3 -9.44 -25.43 -15.21
C GLN A 3 -10.93 -25.34 -15.54
N TYR A 4 -11.80 -25.23 -14.53
CA TYR A 4 -13.23 -25.07 -14.77
C TYR A 4 -13.50 -23.62 -15.20
N GLU A 5 -13.34 -23.38 -16.49
CA GLU A 5 -13.81 -22.19 -17.19
C GLU A 5 -15.35 -22.26 -17.27
N PRO A 6 -16.10 -21.40 -16.57
CA PRO A 6 -17.55 -21.41 -16.68
C PRO A 6 -17.99 -20.91 -18.07
N PRO A 7 -19.11 -21.44 -18.60
CA PRO A 7 -19.53 -21.22 -19.98
C PRO A 7 -19.88 -19.75 -20.26
N SER A 8 -19.30 -19.25 -21.35
CA SER A 8 -19.59 -18.04 -22.13
C SER A 8 -20.58 -17.03 -21.51
N GLY A 9 -20.05 -15.90 -21.05
CA GLY A 9 -20.86 -14.74 -20.65
C GLY A 9 -20.07 -13.45 -20.46
N TRP A 10 -18.75 -13.55 -20.27
CA TRP A 10 -17.86 -12.41 -20.13
C TRP A 10 -16.93 -12.38 -21.33
N ASN A 11 -17.14 -11.44 -22.25
CA ASN A 11 -16.32 -11.20 -23.44
C ASN A 11 -14.97 -10.55 -23.07
N LEU A 12 -14.37 -11.01 -21.97
CA LEU A 12 -13.19 -10.44 -21.37
C LEU A 12 -11.94 -11.11 -21.98
N PRO A 13 -10.95 -10.34 -22.45
CA PRO A 13 -9.75 -10.91 -23.03
C PRO A 13 -9.02 -11.81 -22.02
N PRO A 14 -8.26 -12.81 -22.48
CA PRO A 14 -7.44 -13.65 -21.59
C PRO A 14 -6.56 -12.77 -20.70
N GLY A 15 -6.58 -13.03 -19.38
CA GLY A 15 -5.94 -12.19 -18.36
C GLY A 15 -6.89 -11.23 -17.62
N CYS A 16 -8.15 -11.09 -18.06
CA CYS A 16 -9.19 -10.29 -17.38
C CYS A 16 -10.05 -11.06 -16.38
N PHE A 17 -9.62 -12.25 -15.97
CA PHE A 17 -10.26 -12.97 -14.87
C PHE A 17 -9.79 -12.36 -13.54
N GLU A 18 -10.72 -12.07 -12.64
CA GLU A 18 -10.44 -11.42 -11.34
C GLU A 18 -9.36 -12.18 -10.53
N GLY A 19 -9.29 -13.50 -10.69
CA GLY A 19 -8.30 -14.37 -10.06
C GLY A 19 -7.09 -14.77 -10.92
N ASP A 20 -6.82 -14.17 -12.08
CA ASP A 20 -5.58 -14.49 -12.84
C ASP A 20 -4.36 -13.89 -12.11
N PRO A 21 -3.46 -14.69 -11.54
CA PRO A 21 -2.30 -14.20 -10.79
C PRO A 21 -1.30 -13.44 -11.68
N ARG A 22 -1.44 -13.50 -13.01
CA ARG A 22 -0.62 -12.75 -13.98
C ARG A 22 -1.29 -11.47 -14.44
N ALA A 23 -2.51 -11.18 -13.97
CA ALA A 23 -3.16 -9.92 -14.28
C ALA A 23 -2.36 -8.75 -13.66
N PRO A 24 -2.17 -7.64 -14.39
CA PRO A 24 -1.40 -6.50 -13.88
C PRO A 24 -1.89 -5.92 -12.56
N TRP A 25 -3.21 -5.98 -12.28
CA TRP A 25 -3.81 -5.51 -11.02
C TRP A 25 -3.66 -6.49 -9.84
N ASN A 26 -3.19 -7.71 -10.10
CA ASN A 26 -2.87 -8.70 -9.06
C ASN A 26 -1.36 -8.68 -8.72
N ALA A 27 -0.59 -7.79 -9.34
CA ALA A 27 0.77 -7.52 -8.89
C ALA A 27 0.70 -6.84 -7.51
N PRO A 28 1.64 -7.16 -6.59
CA PRO A 28 1.67 -6.51 -5.30
C PRO A 28 1.86 -5.00 -5.47
N ASP A 29 1.25 -4.21 -4.60
CA ASP A 29 1.42 -2.77 -4.67
C ASP A 29 2.91 -2.42 -4.45
N PRO A 30 3.43 -1.33 -5.05
CA PRO A 30 4.86 -1.02 -4.95
C PRO A 30 5.34 -0.69 -3.53
N TRP A 31 4.41 -0.34 -2.63
CA TRP A 31 4.67 -0.15 -1.20
C TRP A 31 4.60 -1.44 -0.38
N GLU A 32 4.09 -2.55 -0.92
CA GLU A 32 4.08 -3.83 -0.22
C GLU A 32 5.52 -4.30 0.07
N GLY A 33 5.78 -4.61 1.34
CA GLY A 33 7.11 -4.99 1.83
C GLY A 33 8.03 -3.79 2.13
N ARG A 34 7.57 -2.55 1.96
CA ARG A 34 8.27 -1.35 2.47
C ARG A 34 7.76 -0.99 3.86
N SER A 35 8.61 -0.32 4.62
CA SER A 35 8.27 0.20 5.95
C SER A 35 7.85 1.67 5.88
N CYS A 36 6.97 2.09 6.79
CA CYS A 36 6.53 3.48 6.89
C CYS A 36 7.72 4.41 7.17
N GLY A 37 8.73 3.96 7.91
CA GLY A 37 9.97 4.68 8.15
C GLY A 37 10.80 5.02 6.91
N GLU A 38 10.59 4.31 5.79
CA GLU A 38 11.22 4.61 4.50
C GLU A 38 10.42 5.64 3.68
N CYS A 39 9.18 5.93 4.09
CA CYS A 39 8.31 6.89 3.41
C CYS A 39 8.84 8.32 3.59
N ARG A 40 8.78 9.11 2.53
CA ARG A 40 9.12 10.54 2.59
C ARG A 40 8.23 11.32 3.57
N SER A 41 6.99 10.87 3.74
CA SER A 41 6.02 11.48 4.66
C SER A 41 6.24 11.06 6.12
N CYS A 42 7.17 10.16 6.41
CA CYS A 42 7.56 9.83 7.78
C CYS A 42 8.57 10.84 8.31
N SER A 43 8.07 11.78 9.12
CA SER A 43 8.86 12.88 9.68
C SER A 43 9.17 12.66 11.15
N GLU A 44 10.31 13.19 11.63
CA GLU A 44 10.59 13.28 13.07
C GLU A 44 10.08 14.64 13.58
N CYS A 45 9.23 14.60 14.60
CA CYS A 45 8.76 15.79 15.30
C CYS A 45 9.29 15.80 16.74
N LYS A 46 9.57 17.01 17.24
CA LYS A 46 9.94 17.24 18.64
C LYS A 46 8.78 17.93 19.35
N LEU A 47 8.21 17.26 20.34
CA LEU A 47 7.14 17.77 21.19
C LEU A 47 7.68 18.87 22.14
N LEU A 48 6.76 19.62 22.75
CA LEU A 48 7.09 20.76 23.63
C LEU A 48 7.86 20.35 24.90
N ASP A 49 7.66 19.12 25.36
CA ASP A 49 8.38 18.51 26.49
C ASP A 49 9.79 18.03 26.11
N GLY A 50 10.14 18.09 24.83
CA GLY A 50 11.42 17.66 24.28
C GLY A 50 11.44 16.22 23.75
N THR A 51 10.34 15.48 23.89
CA THR A 51 10.19 14.12 23.37
C THR A 51 10.23 14.12 21.83
N LYS A 52 10.94 13.15 21.24
CA LYS A 52 11.00 12.95 19.79
C LYS A 52 10.07 11.81 19.39
N VAL A 53 9.22 12.06 18.41
CA VAL A 53 8.23 11.10 17.89
C VAL A 53 8.32 11.05 16.37
N ARG A 54 7.97 9.90 15.80
CA ARG A 54 7.79 9.75 14.34
C ARG A 54 6.33 10.00 14.02
N VAL A 55 6.09 10.87 13.04
CA VAL A 55 4.74 11.22 12.62
C VAL A 55 4.58 11.03 11.13
N CYS A 56 3.37 10.66 10.72
CA CYS A 56 3.03 10.61 9.32
C CYS A 56 2.47 11.95 8.85
N THR A 57 2.93 12.43 7.70
CA THR A 57 2.46 13.67 7.07
C THR A 57 1.75 13.41 5.73
N CYS A 58 1.23 12.19 5.50
CA CYS A 58 0.39 11.95 4.32
C CYS A 58 -0.88 12.81 4.35
N ASP A 59 -1.32 13.28 3.18
CA ASP A 59 -2.60 13.97 3.04
C ASP A 59 -3.71 12.98 3.43
N GLY A 60 -4.36 13.23 4.58
CA GLY A 60 -5.33 12.31 5.19
C GLY A 60 -4.92 11.74 6.55
N CYS A 61 -3.66 11.92 6.96
CA CYS A 61 -3.11 11.43 8.22
C CYS A 61 -2.84 12.63 9.15
N ASP A 62 -3.69 12.85 10.16
CA ASP A 62 -3.61 13.98 11.10
C ASP A 62 -2.36 13.91 12.00
N LEU A 63 -1.15 14.21 11.50
CA LEU A 63 0.13 14.20 12.24
C LEU A 63 0.20 13.11 13.33
N GLU A 64 -0.27 11.91 13.00
CA GLU A 64 -0.40 10.84 13.97
C GLU A 64 0.97 10.27 14.28
N GLU A 65 1.19 9.93 15.55
CA GLU A 65 2.37 9.17 15.93
C GLU A 65 2.29 7.78 15.28
N ILE A 66 3.37 7.40 14.59
CA ILE A 66 3.44 6.14 13.86
C ILE A 66 4.65 5.32 14.30
N ASP A 67 4.49 4.01 14.20
CA ASP A 67 5.61 3.08 14.28
C ASP A 67 6.35 3.08 12.92
N PRO A 68 7.65 3.47 12.87
CA PRO A 68 8.41 3.44 11.62
C PRO A 68 8.61 2.03 11.05
N GLU A 69 8.47 0.97 11.85
CA GLU A 69 8.56 -0.42 11.39
C GLU A 69 7.22 -0.97 10.86
N ALA A 70 6.13 -0.20 11.00
CA ALA A 70 4.84 -0.56 10.42
C ALA A 70 4.92 -0.64 8.89
N PRO A 71 4.08 -1.47 8.24
CA PRO A 71 4.03 -1.54 6.79
C PRO A 71 3.64 -0.19 6.18
N ALA A 72 4.23 0.13 5.03
CA ALA A 72 3.87 1.32 4.27
C ALA A 72 2.43 1.24 3.76
N CYS A 73 1.76 2.39 3.67
CA CYS A 73 0.41 2.54 3.12
C CYS A 73 0.46 3.04 1.67
N GLU A 74 -0.71 3.13 1.04
CA GLU A 74 -0.90 3.67 -0.33
C GLU A 74 -0.30 5.07 -0.52
N GLY A 75 -0.28 5.89 0.53
CA GLY A 75 0.34 7.22 0.51
C GLY A 75 1.87 7.21 0.40
N PHE A 76 2.50 6.04 0.35
CA PHE A 76 3.94 5.93 0.13
C PHE A 76 4.34 6.48 -1.24
N GLU A 77 3.48 6.33 -2.27
CA GLU A 77 3.76 6.74 -3.66
C GLU A 77 3.16 8.08 -4.08
N ASP A 78 2.40 8.72 -3.20
CA ASP A 78 1.69 9.96 -3.50
C ASP A 78 2.67 11.16 -3.39
N TRP A 79 3.16 11.65 -4.53
CA TRP A 79 4.10 12.79 -4.60
C TRP A 79 3.99 13.62 -5.89
#